data_AF-A0A938UTI8-F1
#
_entry.id   AF-A0A938UTI8-F1
#
_cell.length_a   1.000
_cell.length_b   1.000
_cell.length_c   1.000
_cell.angle_alpha   90.00
_cell.angle_beta   90.00
_cell.angle_gamma   90.00
#
_symmetry.space_group_name_H-M   'P 1'
#
loop_
_entity.id
_entity.type
_entity.pdbx_description
1 polymer ?
#
loop_
_entity_poly.entity_id
_entity_poly.type
_entity_poly.pdbx_seq_one_letter_code
_entity_poly.pdbx_strand_id
1 'polypeptide(L)'
;MPPDAHLQALLDTLEADVATLRRYAQEVPWDAFVRSRDQQNMVLFALYRAAQGAVDIGQRALARDRLGAAATYGEVFALLANAGCIPQPLADRLYGWAGLRNVIAHLYRSVDLEALHLLTVSPIRPNPAFRATPAAPLTPSSPPSAQPWPSAWPRPPCSGTTRP
;
A
#
# COMPACT_ATOMS: atom_id res chain seq x y z
N MET A 1 16.74 24.48 5.18
CA MET A 1 15.40 24.44 5.80
C MET A 1 15.59 24.20 7.30
N PRO A 2 14.87 24.90 8.19
CA PRO A 2 14.99 24.63 9.62
C PRO A 2 14.46 23.20 9.94
N PRO A 3 15.10 22.48 10.89
CA PRO A 3 14.80 21.08 11.19
C PRO A 3 13.32 20.78 11.51
N ASP A 4 12.57 21.79 11.92
CA ASP A 4 11.18 21.68 12.39
C ASP A 4 10.14 21.79 11.26
N ALA A 5 10.48 22.37 10.11
CA ALA A 5 9.52 22.60 9.02
C ALA A 5 8.99 21.29 8.40
N HIS A 6 9.85 20.27 8.30
CA HIS A 6 9.44 18.97 7.76
C HIS A 6 8.58 18.17 8.75
N LEU A 7 8.88 18.26 10.05
CA LEU A 7 8.04 17.63 11.08
C LEU A 7 6.64 18.28 11.09
N GLN A 8 6.58 19.61 10.99
CA GLN A 8 5.30 20.31 10.90
C GLN A 8 4.50 19.87 9.68
N ALA A 9 5.13 19.79 8.50
CA ALA A 9 4.44 19.34 7.30
C ALA A 9 3.88 17.89 7.41
N LEU A 10 4.59 16.99 8.11
CA LEU A 10 4.09 15.65 8.39
C LEU A 10 2.88 15.67 9.32
N LEU A 11 2.93 16.50 10.37
CA LEU A 11 1.81 16.68 11.30
C LEU A 11 0.58 17.26 10.60
N ASP A 12 0.76 18.32 9.80
CA ASP A 12 -0.32 18.96 9.04
C ASP A 12 -0.98 17.96 8.08
N THR A 13 -0.17 17.12 7.43
CA THR A 13 -0.67 16.08 6.52
C THR A 13 -1.47 15.02 7.28
N LEU A 14 -0.94 14.53 8.41
CA LEU A 14 -1.61 13.55 9.26
C LEU A 14 -2.94 14.10 9.78
N GLU A 15 -2.97 15.35 10.23
CA GLU A 15 -4.18 16.01 10.71
C GLU A 15 -5.23 16.14 9.61
N ALA A 16 -4.82 16.51 8.39
CA ALA A 16 -5.72 16.60 7.24
C ALA A 16 -6.31 15.22 6.85
N ASP A 17 -5.50 14.16 6.89
CA ASP A 17 -5.98 12.80 6.65
C ASP A 17 -6.97 12.34 7.73
N VAL A 18 -6.64 12.56 9.01
CA VAL A 18 -7.52 12.21 10.12
C VAL A 18 -8.83 13.02 10.04
N ALA A 19 -8.78 14.30 9.68
CA ALA A 19 -9.96 15.12 9.45
C ALA A 19 -10.82 14.55 8.30
N THR A 20 -10.19 14.12 7.20
CA THR A 20 -10.87 13.46 6.09
C THR A 20 -11.59 12.20 6.56
N LEU A 21 -10.90 11.33 7.31
CA LEU A 21 -11.48 10.09 7.83
C LEU A 21 -12.66 10.36 8.78
N ARG A 22 -12.52 11.34 9.68
CA ARG A 22 -13.61 11.76 10.56
C ARG A 22 -14.82 12.27 9.79
N ARG A 23 -14.60 13.09 8.76
CA ARG A 23 -15.66 13.61 7.89
C ARG A 23 -16.43 12.46 7.23
N TYR A 24 -15.73 11.50 6.62
CA TYR A 24 -16.38 10.33 6.02
C TYR A 24 -17.14 9.49 7.05
N ALA A 25 -16.60 9.31 8.26
CA ALA A 25 -17.26 8.56 9.31
C ALA A 25 -18.53 9.25 9.85
N GLN A 26 -18.60 10.58 9.80
CA GLN A 26 -19.71 11.37 10.36
C GLN A 26 -20.78 11.74 9.34
N GLU A 27 -20.36 12.10 8.12
CA GLU A 27 -21.22 12.74 7.12
C GLU A 27 -21.67 11.79 6.00
N VAL A 28 -20.98 10.67 5.79
CA VAL A 28 -21.27 9.76 4.68
C VAL A 28 -22.01 8.51 5.21
N PRO A 29 -23.30 8.33 4.87
CA PRO A 29 -24.04 7.13 5.24
C PRO A 29 -23.41 5.87 4.66
N TRP A 30 -23.48 4.76 5.40
CA TRP A 30 -22.96 3.45 4.97
C TRP A 30 -23.40 3.06 3.55
N ASP A 31 -24.67 3.24 3.25
CA ASP A 31 -25.26 2.93 1.95
C ASP A 31 -24.64 3.73 0.80
N ALA A 32 -24.32 5.01 1.03
CA ALA A 32 -23.64 5.85 0.04
C ALA A 32 -22.18 5.40 -0.14
N PHE A 33 -21.50 5.08 0.97
CA PHE A 33 -20.12 4.63 0.98
C PHE A 33 -19.91 3.31 0.23
N VAL A 34 -20.73 2.29 0.50
CA VAL A 34 -20.60 0.97 -0.14
C VAL A 34 -20.87 1.03 -1.65
N ARG A 35 -21.67 1.99 -2.11
CA ARG A 35 -21.99 2.16 -3.53
C ARG A 35 -20.96 3.03 -4.29
N SER A 36 -20.04 3.69 -3.61
CA SER A 36 -19.07 4.59 -4.25
C SER A 36 -17.63 4.11 -4.10
N ARG A 37 -17.08 3.60 -5.20
CA ARG A 37 -15.66 3.19 -5.30
C ARG A 37 -14.72 4.37 -5.00
N ASP A 38 -15.09 5.57 -5.42
CA ASP A 38 -14.28 6.77 -5.21
C ASP A 38 -14.20 7.15 -3.72
N GLN A 39 -15.33 7.05 -3.01
CA GLN A 39 -15.35 7.28 -1.56
C GLN A 39 -14.54 6.22 -0.81
N GLN A 40 -14.65 4.96 -1.21
CA GLN A 40 -13.84 3.86 -0.66
C GLN A 40 -12.35 4.10 -0.89
N ASN A 41 -11.96 4.46 -2.11
CA ASN A 41 -10.57 4.76 -2.46
C ASN A 41 -10.05 5.97 -1.69
N MET A 42 -10.85 7.02 -1.51
CA MET A 42 -10.45 8.19 -0.71
C MET A 42 -10.19 7.80 0.75
N VAL A 43 -11.07 7.01 1.36
CA VAL A 43 -10.89 6.52 2.73
C VAL A 43 -9.67 5.60 2.85
N LEU A 44 -9.49 4.67 1.92
CA LEU A 44 -8.32 3.78 1.89
C LEU A 44 -7.01 4.57 1.75
N PHE A 45 -6.99 5.57 0.89
CA PHE A 45 -5.83 6.43 0.68
C PHE A 45 -5.53 7.28 1.91
N ALA A 46 -6.53 7.92 2.50
CA ALA A 46 -6.36 8.71 3.72
C ALA A 46 -5.91 7.85 4.92
N LEU A 47 -6.43 6.62 5.07
CA LEU A 47 -5.96 5.66 6.08
C LEU A 47 -4.49 5.28 5.86
N TYR A 48 -4.12 4.97 4.62
CA TYR A 48 -2.75 4.62 4.27
C TYR A 48 -1.79 5.77 4.59
N ARG A 49 -2.12 7.00 4.16
CA ARG A 49 -1.29 8.18 4.40
C ARG A 49 -1.18 8.53 5.88
N ALA A 50 -2.29 8.49 6.62
CA ALA A 50 -2.26 8.75 8.06
C ALA A 50 -1.39 7.73 8.81
N ALA A 51 -1.51 6.44 8.48
CA ALA A 51 -0.67 5.42 9.09
C ALA A 51 0.81 5.59 8.73
N GLN A 52 1.14 5.92 7.47
CA GLN A 52 2.51 6.22 7.05
C GLN A 52 3.06 7.47 7.77
N GLY A 53 2.29 8.55 7.83
CA GLY A 53 2.70 9.79 8.50
C GLY A 53 2.97 9.57 10.00
N ALA A 54 2.15 8.77 10.68
CA ALA A 54 2.39 8.40 12.07
C ALA A 54 3.70 7.62 12.25
N VAL A 55 4.02 6.70 11.34
CA VAL A 55 5.28 5.96 11.33
C VAL A 55 6.47 6.91 11.09
N ASP A 56 6.37 7.81 10.11
CA ASP A 56 7.44 8.74 9.77
C ASP A 56 7.76 9.70 10.94
N ILE A 57 6.71 10.23 11.59
CA ILE A 57 6.85 11.05 12.80
C ILE A 57 7.53 10.23 13.91
N GLY A 58 7.11 8.99 14.12
CA GLY A 58 7.70 8.11 15.12
C GLY A 58 9.17 7.80 14.85
N GLN A 59 9.55 7.50 13.61
CA GLN A 59 10.93 7.26 13.20
C GLN A 59 11.82 8.49 13.42
N ARG A 60 11.29 9.68 13.12
CA ARG A 60 11.99 10.94 13.42
C ARG A 60 12.19 11.14 14.91
N ALA A 61 11.20 10.82 15.74
CA ALA A 61 11.33 10.87 17.19
C ALA A 61 12.41 9.90 17.71
N LEU A 62 12.42 8.64 17.22
CA LEU A 62 13.46 7.66 17.56
C LEU A 62 14.87 8.16 17.19
N ALA A 63 15.02 8.76 16.00
CA ALA A 63 16.29 9.28 15.54
C ALA A 63 16.76 10.50 16.36
N ARG A 64 15.84 11.42 16.68
CA ARG A 64 16.12 12.60 17.51
C ARG A 64 16.59 12.21 18.91
N ASP A 65 15.90 11.24 19.52
CA ASP A 65 16.10 10.84 20.91
C ASP A 65 17.08 9.66 21.06
N ARG A 66 17.66 9.18 19.94
CA ARG A 66 18.64 8.08 19.85
C ARG A 66 18.15 6.77 20.49
N LEU A 67 16.89 6.45 20.28
CA LEU A 67 16.19 5.31 20.90
C LEU A 67 16.39 3.97 20.15
N GLY A 68 17.34 3.93 19.21
CA GLY A 68 17.60 2.78 18.35
C GLY A 68 16.82 2.82 17.03
N ALA A 69 16.95 1.75 16.25
CA ALA A 69 16.32 1.60 14.95
C ALA A 69 15.29 0.46 15.00
N ALA A 70 14.05 0.75 14.62
CA ALA A 70 13.00 -0.24 14.48
C ALA A 70 13.23 -1.11 13.23
N ALA A 71 13.11 -2.43 13.34
CA ALA A 71 13.15 -3.37 12.22
C ALA A 71 11.82 -3.41 11.45
N THR A 72 10.71 -3.02 12.10
CA THR A 72 9.39 -2.94 11.47
C THR A 72 8.71 -1.60 11.75
N TYR A 73 7.73 -1.22 10.93
CA TYR A 73 6.95 0.00 11.16
C TYR A 73 6.18 -0.03 12.49
N GLY A 74 5.66 -1.18 12.91
CA GLY A 74 4.96 -1.31 14.18
C GLY A 74 5.89 -1.16 15.38
N GLU A 75 7.12 -1.69 15.28
CA GLU A 75 8.14 -1.60 16.34
C GLU A 75 8.56 -0.17 16.66
N VAL A 76 8.38 0.78 15.72
CA VAL A 76 8.58 2.21 15.98
C VAL A 76 7.81 2.66 17.21
N PHE A 77 6.54 2.28 17.32
CA PHE A 77 5.68 2.69 18.43
C PHE A 77 5.98 1.93 19.72
N ALA A 78 6.44 0.68 19.63
CA ALA A 78 6.87 -0.08 20.78
C ALA A 78 8.12 0.55 21.44
N LEU A 79 9.10 0.96 20.64
CA LEU A 79 10.30 1.66 21.14
C LEU A 79 9.95 3.00 21.79
N LEU A 80 9.02 3.76 21.20
CA LEU A 80 8.55 5.03 21.79
C LEU A 80 7.80 4.83 23.11
N ALA A 81 7.00 3.77 23.25
CA ALA A 81 6.34 3.44 24.51
C ALA A 81 7.34 3.01 25.58
N ASN A 82 8.31 2.17 25.22
CA ASN A 82 9.38 1.72 26.13
C ASN A 82 10.22 2.88 26.66
N ALA A 83 10.43 3.91 25.83
CA ALA A 83 11.12 5.14 26.22
C ALA A 83 10.25 6.14 27.02
N GLY A 84 8.96 5.83 27.22
CA GLY A 84 8.01 6.70 27.92
C GLY A 84 7.53 7.91 27.10
N CYS A 85 7.78 7.94 25.79
CA CYS A 85 7.38 9.05 24.93
C CYS A 85 5.87 9.04 24.62
N ILE A 86 5.25 7.87 24.57
CA ILE A 86 3.81 7.68 24.36
C ILE A 86 3.27 6.60 25.31
N PRO A 87 1.99 6.68 25.71
CA PRO A 87 1.39 5.64 26.55
C PRO A 87 1.20 4.32 25.78
N GLN A 88 1.38 3.18 26.46
CA GLN A 88 1.27 1.85 25.85
C GLN A 88 -0.04 1.62 25.04
N PRO A 89 -1.24 2.01 25.52
CA PRO A 89 -2.47 1.82 24.75
C PRO A 89 -2.51 2.62 23.43
N LEU A 90 -1.75 3.71 23.32
CA LEU A 90 -1.61 4.43 22.05
C LEU A 90 -0.66 3.66 21.12
N ALA A 91 0.46 3.17 21.65
CA ALA A 91 1.41 2.38 20.87
C ALA A 91 0.77 1.13 20.27
N ASP A 92 -0.03 0.38 21.04
CA ASP A 92 -0.72 -0.82 20.56
C ASP A 92 -1.68 -0.51 19.39
N ARG A 93 -2.40 0.62 19.47
CA ARG A 93 -3.28 1.07 18.39
C ARG A 93 -2.49 1.44 17.13
N LEU A 94 -1.40 2.19 17.30
CA LEU A 94 -0.55 2.60 16.19
C LEU A 94 0.20 1.43 15.55
N TYR A 95 0.56 0.41 16.34
CA TYR A 95 1.09 -0.85 15.84
C TYR A 95 0.09 -1.53 14.87
N GLY A 96 -1.19 -1.61 15.27
CA GLY A 96 -2.26 -2.11 14.41
C GLY A 96 -2.42 -1.30 13.12
N TRP A 97 -2.31 0.03 13.21
CA TRP A 97 -2.36 0.93 12.04
C TRP A 97 -1.20 0.70 11.08
N ALA A 98 0.02 0.47 11.59
CA ALA A 98 1.16 0.10 10.75
C ALA A 98 0.94 -1.24 10.01
N GLY A 99 0.27 -2.20 10.66
CA GLY A 99 -0.18 -3.43 10.02
C GLY A 99 -1.20 -3.18 8.91
N LEU A 100 -2.22 -2.36 9.19
CA LEU A 100 -3.26 -1.98 8.21
C LEU A 100 -2.66 -1.28 6.98
N ARG A 101 -1.71 -0.36 7.18
CA ARG A 101 -0.95 0.28 6.09
C ARG A 101 -0.36 -0.74 5.14
N ASN A 102 0.25 -1.80 5.66
CA ASN A 102 0.83 -2.84 4.83
C ASN A 102 -0.25 -3.59 4.05
N VAL A 103 -1.36 -3.97 4.68
CA VAL A 103 -2.50 -4.59 3.99
C VAL A 103 -2.99 -3.71 2.83
N ILE A 104 -3.19 -2.41 3.07
CA ILE A 104 -3.62 -1.46 2.03
C ILE A 104 -2.57 -1.37 0.91
N ALA A 105 -1.28 -1.24 1.24
CA ALA A 105 -0.22 -1.22 0.23
C ALA A 105 -0.21 -2.47 -0.64
N HIS A 106 -0.45 -3.64 -0.04
CA HIS A 106 -0.54 -4.91 -0.76
C HIS A 106 -1.74 -4.96 -1.71
N LEU A 107 -2.89 -4.39 -1.34
CA LEU A 107 -4.06 -4.29 -2.23
C LEU A 107 -3.78 -3.51 -3.51
N TYR A 108 -2.81 -2.56 -3.48
CA TYR A 108 -2.45 -1.71 -4.62
C TYR A 108 -1.07 -2.01 -5.22
N ARG A 109 -0.40 -3.10 -4.82
CA ARG A 109 0.97 -3.45 -5.25
C ARG A 109 1.12 -3.67 -6.77
N SER A 110 0.03 -3.73 -7.53
CA SER A 110 0.02 -4.00 -8.97
C SER A 110 -0.26 -2.76 -9.85
N VAL A 111 -0.02 -1.53 -9.38
CA VAL A 111 -0.20 -0.32 -10.22
C VAL A 111 1.12 0.13 -10.83
N ASP A 112 1.25 -0.07 -12.14
CA ASP A 112 2.29 0.50 -12.99
C ASP A 112 1.96 1.98 -13.31
N LEU A 113 2.84 2.89 -12.89
CA LEU A 113 2.64 4.34 -12.96
C LEU A 113 2.89 4.90 -14.37
N GLU A 114 3.67 4.22 -15.21
CA GLU A 114 3.89 4.60 -16.62
C GLU A 114 2.62 4.28 -17.44
N ALA A 115 1.95 3.17 -17.14
CA ALA A 115 0.63 2.83 -17.67
C ALA A 115 -0.49 3.78 -17.17
N LEU A 116 -0.44 4.22 -15.91
CA LEU A 116 -1.45 5.12 -15.32
C LEU A 116 -1.43 6.51 -15.97
N HIS A 117 -0.23 7.01 -16.34
CA HIS A 117 -0.07 8.28 -17.04
C HIS A 117 -0.52 8.19 -18.51
N LEU A 118 -0.23 7.08 -19.20
CA LEU A 118 -0.70 6.89 -20.59
C LEU A 118 -2.23 6.81 -20.72
N LEU A 119 -2.93 6.28 -19.71
CA LEU A 119 -4.40 6.10 -19.70
C LEU A 119 -5.20 7.38 -19.42
N THR A 120 -4.62 8.36 -18.73
CA THR A 120 -5.33 9.61 -18.37
C THR A 120 -5.32 10.64 -19.50
N VAL A 121 -4.43 10.50 -20.48
CA VAL A 121 -4.21 11.48 -21.55
C VAL A 121 -4.84 11.06 -22.89
N SER A 122 -5.24 9.78 -23.04
CA SER A 122 -6.01 9.30 -24.19
C SER A 122 -7.49 9.13 -23.83
N PRO A 123 -8.45 9.72 -24.57
CA PRO A 123 -9.86 9.42 -24.34
C PRO A 123 -10.07 7.92 -24.59
N ILE A 124 -10.56 7.19 -23.58
CA ILE A 124 -10.95 5.79 -23.73
C ILE A 124 -12.07 5.73 -24.76
N ARG A 125 -11.73 5.52 -26.03
CA ARG A 125 -12.70 5.23 -27.08
C ARG A 125 -13.02 3.74 -27.00
N PRO A 126 -14.25 3.32 -26.64
CA PRO A 126 -14.63 1.93 -26.81
C PRO A 126 -14.46 1.58 -28.29
N ASN A 127 -13.65 0.56 -28.58
CA ASN A 127 -13.45 0.10 -29.94
C ASN A 127 -14.81 -0.40 -30.49
N PRO A 128 -15.36 0.15 -31.58
CA PRO A 128 -16.63 -0.32 -32.13
C PRO A 128 -16.58 -1.79 -32.59
N ALA A 129 -15.39 -2.36 -32.82
CA ALA A 129 -15.20 -3.78 -33.09
C ALA A 129 -15.64 -4.68 -31.91
N PHE A 130 -15.71 -4.16 -30.69
CA PHE A 130 -16.14 -4.93 -29.52
C PHE A 130 -17.65 -5.25 -29.51
N ARG A 131 -18.43 -4.69 -30.46
CA ARG A 131 -19.87 -5.01 -30.60
C ARG A 131 -20.21 -6.03 -31.68
N ALA A 132 -19.26 -6.51 -32.48
CA ALA A 132 -19.60 -7.46 -33.54
C ALA A 132 -18.39 -8.29 -33.98
N THR A 133 -18.03 -9.34 -33.25
CA THR A 133 -17.43 -10.53 -33.88
C THR A 133 -17.70 -11.77 -33.02
N PRO A 134 -18.48 -12.76 -33.49
CA PRO A 134 -18.55 -14.04 -32.81
C PRO A 134 -17.18 -14.72 -32.89
N ALA A 135 -16.70 -15.23 -31.76
CA ALA A 135 -15.37 -15.79 -31.59
C ALA A 135 -15.05 -16.86 -32.64
N ALA A 136 -13.99 -16.66 -33.42
CA ALA A 136 -13.32 -17.74 -34.14
C ALA A 136 -12.33 -18.43 -33.18
N PRO A 137 -12.25 -19.78 -33.19
CA PRO A 137 -11.44 -20.51 -32.21
C PRO A 137 -9.95 -20.32 -32.49
N LEU A 138 -9.22 -19.86 -31.47
CA LEU A 138 -7.76 -19.74 -31.51
C LEU A 138 -7.13 -21.13 -31.49
N THR A 139 -6.37 -21.50 -32.51
CA THR A 139 -5.48 -22.66 -32.48
C THR A 139 -4.19 -22.33 -31.72
N PRO A 140 -3.71 -23.18 -30.79
CA PRO A 140 -2.53 -22.88 -29.99
C PRO A 140 -1.24 -23.10 -30.82
N SER A 141 -0.41 -22.06 -30.95
CA SER A 141 0.97 -22.19 -31.42
C SER A 141 1.90 -22.61 -30.27
N SER A 142 2.91 -23.43 -30.60
CA SER A 142 3.83 -24.17 -29.72
C SER A 142 4.53 -23.35 -28.63
N PRO A 143 4.91 -23.96 -27.49
CA PRO A 143 5.55 -23.24 -26.37
C PRO A 143 7.02 -22.86 -26.70
N PRO A 144 7.53 -21.74 -26.13
CA PRO A 144 8.92 -21.33 -26.34
C PRO A 144 9.91 -22.23 -25.58
N SER A 145 11.09 -22.43 -26.16
CA SER A 145 12.16 -23.25 -25.63
C SER A 145 12.72 -22.71 -24.30
N ALA A 146 12.87 -23.60 -23.31
CA ALA A 146 13.42 -23.28 -22.00
C ALA A 146 14.92 -22.93 -22.10
N GLN A 147 15.32 -21.78 -21.56
CA GLN A 147 16.73 -21.43 -21.36
C GLN A 147 17.31 -22.11 -20.10
N PRO A 148 18.61 -22.44 -20.08
CA PRO A 148 19.22 -23.16 -18.96
C PRO A 148 19.45 -22.30 -17.71
N TRP A 149 19.41 -22.97 -16.55
CA TRP A 149 19.49 -22.38 -15.20
C TRP A 149 20.87 -21.76 -14.88
N PRO A 150 20.97 -20.56 -14.26
CA PRO A 150 22.25 -19.95 -13.87
C PRO A 150 23.00 -20.75 -12.78
N SER A 151 24.33 -20.86 -12.91
CA SER A 151 25.20 -21.67 -12.03
C SER A 151 25.36 -21.16 -10.59
N ALA A 152 25.02 -19.89 -10.33
CA ALA A 152 25.17 -19.25 -9.03
C ALA A 152 24.00 -19.51 -8.07
N TRP A 153 22.96 -20.24 -8.51
CA TRP A 153 21.74 -20.43 -7.74
C TRP A 153 21.71 -21.85 -7.14
N PRO A 154 21.32 -22.01 -5.86
CA PRO A 154 21.10 -23.33 -5.30
C PRO A 154 20.01 -24.04 -6.12
N ARG A 155 20.34 -25.22 -6.63
CA ARG A 155 19.39 -26.02 -7.41
C ARG A 155 18.23 -26.45 -6.50
N PRO A 156 16.97 -26.38 -6.96
CA PRO A 156 15.87 -26.98 -6.21
C PRO A 156 16.11 -28.49 -6.05
N PRO A 157 15.65 -29.11 -4.96
CA PRO A 157 15.82 -30.55 -4.75
C PRO A 157 15.12 -31.31 -5.88
N CYS A 158 15.92 -31.95 -6.73
CA CYS A 158 15.44 -32.84 -7.77
C CYS A 158 14.95 -34.14 -7.13
N SER A 159 13.64 -34.40 -7.15
CA SER A 159 12.99 -35.72 -7.33
C SER A 159 11.56 -35.65 -6.82
N GLY A 160 10.54 -36.22 -7.48
CA GLY A 160 10.60 -37.15 -8.59
C GLY A 160 9.20 -37.43 -9.12
N THR A 161 9.21 -37.72 -10.41
CA THR A 161 8.23 -38.41 -11.24
C THR A 161 7.42 -39.46 -10.48
N THR A 162 6.09 -39.45 -10.61
CA THR A 162 5.37 -40.56 -11.26
C THR A 162 3.93 -40.12 -11.58
N ARG A 163 3.61 -40.06 -12.87
CA ARG A 163 2.25 -40.00 -13.39
C ARG A 163 1.90 -41.45 -13.81
N PRO A 164 0.73 -42.00 -13.46
CA PRO A 164 0.13 -43.05 -14.27
C PRO A 164 -0.37 -42.48 -15.61
#